data_AF-A0A7W0EUN5-F1
#
_entry.id   AF-A0A7W0EUN5-F1
#
_cell.length_a   1.000
_cell.length_b   1.000
_cell.length_c   1.000
_cell.angle_alpha   90.00
_cell.angle_beta   90.00
_cell.angle_gamma   90.00
#
_symmetry.space_group_name_H-M   'P 1'
#
loop_
_entity.id
_entity.type
_entity.pdbx_description
1 polymer ?
#
loop_
_entity_poly.entity_id
_entity_poly.type
_entity_poly.pdbx_seq_one_letter_code
_entity_poly.pdbx_strand_id
1 'polypeptide(L)'
;MTEELEIPENLLSTYRRLIKKAPSEQKEDVEFQKKILIYLKAGGEKLAKQRIELTKQKFQEGYLLINRLVPDQNPEDTGEEEAENEDSDDALENEVDDDS
;
A
#
# COMPACT_ATOMS: atom_id res chain seq x y z
N MET A 1 16.77 20.60 21.33
CA MET A 1 16.01 20.37 22.58
C MET A 1 15.72 18.89 22.64
N THR A 2 16.15 18.19 23.69
CA THR A 2 15.82 16.77 23.89
C THR A 2 14.41 16.70 24.48
N GLU A 3 13.43 16.36 23.65
CA GLU A 3 12.08 16.07 24.14
C GLU A 3 12.15 14.78 24.96
N GLU A 4 11.84 14.89 26.25
CA GLU A 4 11.82 13.74 27.15
C GLU A 4 10.53 12.94 26.91
N LEU A 5 10.69 11.66 26.57
CA LEU A 5 9.55 10.78 26.26
C LEU A 5 8.93 10.24 27.54
N GLU A 6 7.69 10.63 27.81
CA GLU A 6 6.91 10.08 28.91
C GLU A 6 6.46 8.64 28.61
N ILE A 7 7.21 7.68 29.15
CA ILE A 7 6.96 6.25 29.01
C ILE A 7 6.32 5.72 30.29
N PRO A 8 5.11 5.13 30.21
CA PRO A 8 4.48 4.49 31.37
C PRO A 8 5.37 3.41 32.01
N GLU A 9 5.43 3.36 33.34
CA GLU A 9 6.32 2.45 34.08
C GLU A 9 6.13 0.97 33.69
N ASN A 10 4.88 0.56 33.50
CA ASN A 10 4.51 -0.80 33.09
C ASN A 10 5.06 -1.18 31.70
N LEU A 11 5.36 -0.19 30.84
CA LEU A 11 5.88 -0.40 29.49
C LEU A 11 7.39 -0.12 29.37
N LEU A 12 7.99 0.51 30.38
CA LEU A 12 9.38 1.00 30.33
C LEU A 12 10.40 -0.11 30.05
N SER A 13 10.25 -1.27 30.71
CA SER A 13 11.16 -2.41 30.54
C SER A 13 11.08 -2.99 29.12
N THR A 14 9.86 -3.19 28.62
CA THR A 14 9.59 -3.69 27.27
C THR A 14 10.08 -2.72 26.22
N TYR A 15 9.80 -1.42 26.39
CA TYR A 15 10.26 -0.35 25.52
C TYR A 15 11.79 -0.33 25.42
N ARG A 16 12.52 -0.32 26.54
CA ARG A 16 14.00 -0.35 26.55
C ARG A 16 14.54 -1.57 25.82
N ARG A 17 13.93 -2.75 26.01
CA ARG A 17 14.32 -3.98 25.31
C ARG A 17 14.09 -3.89 23.80
N LEU A 18 13.02 -3.22 23.36
CA LEU A 18 12.72 -2.99 21.95
C LEU A 18 13.71 -2.01 21.31
N ILE A 19 13.97 -0.86 21.93
CA ILE A 19 14.92 0.13 21.41
C ILE A 19 16.34 -0.46 21.29
N LYS A 20 16.76 -1.31 22.23
CA LYS A 20 18.06 -2.02 22.10
C LYS A 20 18.19 -2.87 20.83
N LYS A 21 17.07 -3.40 20.31
CA LYS A 21 16.99 -4.23 19.10
C LYS A 21 16.84 -3.42 17.80
N ALA A 22 16.61 -2.11 17.90
CA ALA A 22 16.55 -1.23 16.74
C ALA A 22 17.94 -1.05 16.09
N PRO A 23 18.01 -0.66 14.81
CA PRO A 23 19.25 -0.24 14.16
C PRO A 23 19.92 0.90 14.94
N SER A 24 21.25 0.92 15.00
CA SER A 24 22.03 1.92 15.76
C SER A 24 21.67 3.36 15.36
N GLU A 25 21.50 3.61 14.07
CA GLU A 25 21.14 4.92 13.50
C GLU A 25 19.81 5.45 14.03
N GLN A 26 18.89 4.57 14.43
CA GLN A 26 17.54 4.92 14.84
C GLN A 26 17.34 4.92 16.35
N LYS A 27 18.32 4.44 17.11
CA LYS A 27 18.24 4.43 18.58
C LYS A 27 18.18 5.84 19.14
N GLU A 28 18.82 6.80 18.48
CA GLU A 28 18.87 8.20 18.90
C GLU A 28 17.77 9.06 18.24
N ASP A 29 17.07 8.51 17.25
CA ASP A 29 15.96 9.20 16.59
C ASP A 29 14.73 9.24 17.51
N VAL A 30 14.42 10.45 17.98
CA VAL A 30 13.28 10.75 18.86
C VAL A 30 11.95 10.39 18.18
N GLU A 31 11.81 10.60 16.88
CA GLU A 31 10.58 10.24 16.16
C GLU A 31 10.41 8.72 16.08
N PHE A 32 11.49 8.00 15.78
CA PHE A 32 11.47 6.55 15.78
C PHE A 32 11.07 6.02 17.15
N GLN A 33 11.71 6.52 18.21
CA GLN A 33 11.40 6.20 19.60
C GLN A 33 9.91 6.44 19.95
N LYS A 34 9.36 7.60 19.56
CA LYS A 34 7.93 7.91 19.68
C LYS A 34 7.06 6.90 18.96
N LYS A 35 7.37 6.59 17.71
CA LYS A 35 6.62 5.62 16.90
C LYS A 35 6.61 4.25 17.59
N ILE A 36 7.77 3.76 18.07
CA ILE A 36 7.85 2.49 18.80
C ILE A 36 6.99 2.51 20.07
N LEU A 37 6.98 3.60 20.83
CA LEU A 37 6.14 3.75 21.99
C LEU A 37 4.65 3.71 21.64
N ILE A 38 4.24 4.36 20.55
CA ILE A 38 2.86 4.33 20.05
C ILE A 38 2.45 2.90 19.68
N TYR A 39 3.28 2.19 18.92
CA TYR A 39 3.01 0.79 18.55
C TYR A 39 2.93 -0.13 19.78
N LEU A 40 3.78 0.12 20.78
CA LEU A 40 3.75 -0.61 22.04
C LEU A 40 2.46 -0.34 22.83
N LYS A 41 1.99 0.92 22.87
CA LYS A 41 0.73 1.29 23.54
C LYS A 41 -0.51 0.74 22.82
N ALA A 42 -0.52 0.78 21.49
CA ALA A 42 -1.68 0.42 20.67
C ALA A 42 -1.83 -1.10 20.44
N GLY A 43 -0.72 -1.80 20.21
CA GLY A 43 -0.73 -3.22 19.82
C GLY A 43 0.25 -4.10 20.59
N GLY A 44 0.82 -3.58 21.67
CA GLY A 44 1.74 -4.33 22.52
C GLY A 44 3.09 -4.64 21.85
N GLU A 45 3.82 -5.57 22.46
CA GLU A 45 5.18 -5.90 22.05
C GLU A 45 5.25 -6.49 20.63
N LYS A 46 4.23 -7.25 20.20
CA LYS A 46 4.20 -7.90 18.88
C LYS A 46 4.21 -6.87 17.76
N LEU A 47 3.37 -5.85 17.85
CA LEU A 47 3.27 -4.80 16.84
C LEU A 47 4.54 -3.95 16.79
N ALA A 48 5.06 -3.57 17.96
CA ALA A 48 6.30 -2.82 18.05
C ALA A 48 7.50 -3.59 17.46
N LYS A 49 7.59 -4.91 17.68
CA LYS A 49 8.61 -5.76 17.04
C LYS A 49 8.51 -5.74 15.52
N GLN A 50 7.31 -5.94 14.98
CA GLN A 50 7.09 -5.94 13.53
C GLN A 50 7.52 -4.61 12.92
N ARG A 51 7.21 -3.47 13.56
CA ARG A 51 7.68 -2.16 13.10
C ARG A 51 9.21 -2.08 13.03
N ILE A 52 9.90 -2.57 14.06
CA ILE A 52 11.37 -2.59 14.08
C ILE A 52 11.92 -3.47 12.95
N GLU A 53 11.35 -4.65 12.72
CA GLU A 53 11.78 -5.54 11.64
C GLU A 53 11.54 -4.94 10.25
N LEU A 54 10.38 -4.32 10.01
CA LEU A 54 10.12 -3.59 8.77
C LEU A 54 11.15 -2.48 8.51
N THR A 55 11.64 -1.87 9.58
CA THR A 55 12.63 -0.79 9.45
C THR A 55 14.03 -1.31 9.13
N LYS A 56 14.33 -2.58 9.43
CA LYS A 56 15.57 -3.25 9.01
C LYS A 56 15.51 -3.70 7.55
N GLN A 57 14.31 -3.90 7.00
CA GLN A 57 14.15 -4.31 5.62
C GLN A 57 14.44 -3.13 4.69
N LYS A 58 15.50 -3.25 3.90
CA LYS A 58 15.73 -2.35 2.77
C LYS A 58 14.69 -2.69 1.70
N PHE A 59 13.75 -1.78 1.47
CA PHE A 59 12.83 -1.91 0.35
C PHE A 59 13.65 -1.84 -0.94
N GLN A 60 13.61 -2.89 -1.76
CA GLN A 60 14.23 -2.84 -3.08
C GLN A 60 13.32 -1.98 -3.96
N GLU A 61 13.79 -0.79 -4.33
CA GLU A 61 13.05 0.20 -5.13
C GLU A 61 12.60 -0.31 -6.52
N GLY A 62 13.03 -1.51 -6.94
CA GLY A 62 12.79 -2.06 -8.28
C GLY A 62 11.41 -2.70 -8.55
N TYR A 63 10.55 -2.90 -7.56
CA TYR A 63 9.29 -3.66 -7.76
C TYR A 63 8.06 -2.83 -8.18
N LEU A 64 8.15 -1.49 -8.28
CA LEU A 64 6.97 -0.64 -8.53
C LEU A 64 6.93 0.07 -9.89
N LEU A 65 7.96 -0.02 -10.74
CA LEU A 65 8.04 0.77 -11.98
C LEU A 65 7.88 -0.02 -13.29
N ILE A 66 7.77 -1.36 -13.27
CA ILE A 66 7.83 -2.15 -14.52
C ILE A 66 6.44 -2.45 -15.13
N ASN A 67 5.33 -2.30 -14.40
CA ASN A 67 4.01 -2.71 -14.92
C ASN A 67 3.11 -1.58 -15.44
N ARG A 68 3.64 -0.37 -15.67
CA ARG A 68 2.84 0.75 -16.21
C ARG A 68 3.52 1.48 -17.37
N LEU A 69 4.18 0.75 -18.26
CA LEU A 69 4.39 1.22 -19.62
C LEU A 69 3.24 0.65 -20.47
N VAL A 70 2.10 1.33 -20.47
CA VAL A 70 1.13 1.17 -21.56
C VAL A 70 1.81 1.76 -22.78
N PRO A 71 2.12 0.98 -23.83
CA PRO A 71 2.73 1.55 -25.02
C PRO A 71 1.80 2.61 -25.61
N ASP A 72 2.40 3.76 -25.87
CA ASP A 72 1.84 4.95 -26.49
C ASP A 72 1.02 4.57 -27.74
N GLN A 73 -0.29 4.78 -27.73
CA GLN A 73 -1.09 4.68 -28.95
C GLN A 73 -0.87 5.95 -29.75
N ASN A 74 0.02 5.83 -30.74
CA ASN A 74 0.36 6.84 -31.74
C ASN A 74 -0.90 7.30 -32.51
N PRO A 75 -1.26 8.60 -32.53
CA PRO A 75 -2.36 9.11 -33.33
C PRO A 75 -1.84 9.74 -34.63
N GLU A 76 -1.65 8.93 -35.68
CA GLU A 76 -1.57 9.42 -37.08
C GLU A 76 -2.35 8.43 -37.94
N ASP A 77 -3.59 8.79 -38.30
CA ASP A 77 -3.93 9.41 -39.59
C ASP A 77 -3.79 8.42 -40.76
N THR A 78 -4.92 7.86 -41.21
CA THR A 78 -5.14 7.56 -42.63
C THR A 78 -6.60 7.19 -42.89
N GLY A 79 -7.27 8.05 -43.66
CA GLY A 79 -8.11 7.61 -44.78
C GLY A 79 -9.57 7.29 -44.47
N GLU A 80 -10.42 8.29 -44.74
CA GLU A 80 -11.82 8.13 -45.13
C GLU A 80 -11.99 6.98 -46.14
N GLU A 81 -12.99 6.11 -45.95
CA GLU A 81 -13.94 5.71 -47.00
C GLU A 81 -15.28 5.36 -46.33
N GLU A 82 -16.28 6.19 -46.62
CA GLU A 82 -17.70 5.93 -46.39
C GLU A 82 -18.16 4.76 -47.26
N ALA A 83 -18.93 3.83 -46.70
CA ALA A 83 -19.76 2.93 -47.49
C ALA A 83 -21.07 2.62 -46.74
N GLU A 84 -22.06 3.44 -47.09
CA GLU A 84 -23.44 3.08 -47.39
C GLU A 84 -24.29 2.32 -46.35
N ASN A 85 -25.34 3.03 -45.91
CA ASN A 85 -26.51 2.51 -45.21
C ASN A 85 -27.24 1.44 -46.05
N GLU A 86 -27.63 0.32 -45.44
CA GLU A 86 -28.92 -0.32 -45.75
C GLU A 86 -29.61 -0.72 -44.45
N ASP A 87 -30.80 -0.15 -44.26
CA ASP A 87 -31.85 -0.56 -43.35
C ASP A 87 -32.11 -2.07 -43.43
N SER A 88 -32.29 -2.69 -42.26
CA SER A 88 -33.42 -3.60 -42.06
C SER A 88 -33.69 -3.71 -40.57
N ASP A 89 -34.74 -3.02 -40.13
CA ASP A 89 -35.54 -3.46 -39.00
C ASP A 89 -35.87 -4.95 -39.18
N ASP A 90 -35.61 -5.77 -38.18
CA ASP A 90 -36.51 -6.88 -37.90
C ASP A 90 -36.69 -6.97 -36.39
N ALA A 91 -37.95 -6.79 -36.01
CA ALA A 91 -38.42 -6.70 -34.65
C ALA A 91 -39.05 -8.04 -34.26
N LEU A 92 -39.12 -8.27 -32.94
CA LEU A 92 -39.99 -9.25 -32.28
C LEU A 92 -39.53 -10.71 -32.46
N GLU A 93 -39.72 -11.66 -31.55
CA GLU A 93 -40.36 -11.76 -30.24
C GLU A 93 -40.07 -13.21 -29.77
N ASN A 94 -40.26 -13.46 -28.46
CA ASN A 94 -40.64 -14.75 -27.87
C ASN A 94 -39.57 -15.88 -27.83
N GLU A 95 -39.48 -16.78 -26.85
CA GLU A 95 -40.39 -17.22 -25.78
C GLU A 95 -39.64 -17.44 -24.45
N VAL A 96 -40.41 -17.26 -23.38
CA VAL A 96 -40.16 -17.69 -22.02
C VAL A 96 -40.35 -19.20 -21.96
N ASP A 97 -39.53 -19.94 -21.21
CA ASP A 97 -40.02 -21.13 -20.50
C ASP A 97 -39.35 -21.24 -19.13
N ASP A 98 -40.21 -21.03 -18.14
CA ASP A 98 -40.09 -21.27 -16.71
C ASP A 98 -40.50 -22.72 -16.46
N ASP A 99 -39.63 -23.55 -15.90
CA ASP A 99 -40.00 -24.90 -15.47
C ASP A 99 -39.42 -25.19 -14.08
N SER A 100 -40.25 -24.87 -13.08
CA SER A 100 -40.60 -25.60 -11.84
C SER A 100 -39.63 -26.64 -11.26
#